data_AF-A0A8S0TLL6-F1
#
_entry.id   AF-A0A8S0TLL6-F1
#
_cell.length_a   1.000
_cell.length_b   1.000
_cell.length_c   1.000
_cell.angle_alpha   90.00
_cell.angle_beta   90.00
_cell.angle_gamma   90.00
#
_symmetry.space_group_name_H-M   'P 1'
#
loop_
_entity.id
_entity.type
_entity.pdbx_description
1 polymer ?
#
loop_
_entity_poly.entity_id
_entity_poly.type
_entity_poly.pdbx_seq_one_letter_code
_entity_poly.pdbx_strand_id
1 'polypeptide(L)'
;MEVGLQEVPLPESVEMIILRICHQQSQPPLKPYARSLLAAIGEQAAIEVLTTISSSPIKFSFSGYIRKLVLDSYPIQGSSVLAAYNYQPSPQAQKLLSPSTASGCNYNSSNKK
;
A
#
# COMPACT_ATOMS: atom_id res chain seq x y z
N MET A 1 -5.09 22.19 -14.75
CA MET A 1 -4.68 21.61 -13.46
C MET A 1 -5.32 20.24 -13.39
N GLU A 2 -4.58 19.21 -13.80
CA GLU A 2 -5.13 17.87 -14.01
C GLU A 2 -5.03 17.09 -12.69
N VAL A 3 -6.20 16.78 -12.12
CA VAL A 3 -6.38 15.97 -10.90
C VAL A 3 -6.83 14.58 -11.33
N GLY A 4 -6.18 13.51 -10.86
CA GLY A 4 -6.69 12.16 -11.07
C GLY A 4 -5.69 11.01 -11.08
N LEU A 5 -4.87 10.84 -10.04
CA LEU A 5 -4.27 9.54 -9.75
C LEU A 5 -4.52 9.22 -8.28
N GLN A 6 -5.69 8.65 -7.99
CA GLN A 6 -6.14 8.08 -6.72
C GLN A 6 -5.07 8.05 -5.62
N GLU A 7 -4.87 9.18 -4.94
CA GLU A 7 -3.94 9.27 -3.82
C GLU A 7 -4.63 8.59 -2.65
N VAL A 8 -4.13 7.43 -2.24
CA VAL A 8 -4.55 6.82 -0.98
C VAL A 8 -4.26 7.86 0.11
N PRO A 9 -5.30 8.33 0.85
CA PRO A 9 -5.10 9.32 1.88
C PRO A 9 -4.20 8.72 2.95
N LEU A 10 -3.11 9.41 3.26
CA LEU A 10 -2.20 9.04 4.33
C LEU A 10 -2.43 10.02 5.50
N PRO A 11 -2.19 9.58 6.74
CA PRO A 11 -2.19 10.49 7.88
C PRO A 11 -1.18 11.62 7.68
N GLU A 12 -1.50 12.82 8.18
CA GLU A 12 -0.67 14.03 8.03
C GLU A 12 0.78 13.80 8.50
N SER A 13 0.95 13.09 9.62
CA SER A 13 2.25 12.70 10.17
C SER A 13 3.12 11.98 9.13
N VAL A 14 2.53 11.01 8.41
CA VAL A 14 3.20 10.21 7.38
C VAL A 14 3.53 11.08 6.17
N GLU A 15 2.59 11.94 5.77
CA GLU A 15 2.71 12.82 4.61
C GLU A 15 3.83 13.86 4.78
N MET A 16 3.95 14.46 5.98
CA MET A 16 5.03 15.38 6.30
C MET A 16 6.42 14.72 6.18
N ILE A 17 6.56 13.47 6.64
CA ILE A 17 7.83 12.74 6.54
C ILE A 17 8.15 12.40 5.08
N ILE A 18 7.14 12.00 4.30
CA ILE A 18 7.30 11.76 2.86
C ILE A 18 7.82 13.02 2.15
N LEU A 19 7.17 14.16 2.37
CA LEU A 19 7.57 15.44 1.77
C LEU A 19 9.00 15.82 2.18
N ARG A 20 9.34 15.63 3.46
CA ARG A 20 10.68 15.88 3.97
C ARG A 20 11.73 15.02 3.25
N ILE A 21 11.48 13.72 3.08
CA ILE A 21 12.41 12.81 2.40
C ILE A 21 12.53 13.18 0.91
N CYS A 22 11.42 13.47 0.23
CA CYS A 22 11.42 13.92 -1.16
C CYS A 22 12.30 15.15 -1.34
N HIS A 23 12.15 16.15 -0.47
CA HIS A 23 12.94 17.38 -0.52
C HIS A 23 14.42 17.14 -0.16
N GLN A 24 14.69 16.45 0.96
CA GLN A 24 16.05 16.26 1.47
C GLN A 24 16.90 15.36 0.58
N GLN A 25 16.30 14.32 0.00
CA GLN A 25 17.01 13.32 -0.80
C GLN A 25 16.77 13.48 -2.32
N SER A 26 16.20 14.62 -2.74
CA SER A 26 15.86 14.94 -4.14
C SER A 26 15.12 13.80 -4.85
N GLN A 27 14.15 13.20 -4.15
CA GLN A 27 13.37 12.09 -4.68
C GLN A 27 12.07 12.57 -5.34
N PRO A 28 11.60 11.87 -6.38
CA PRO A 28 10.30 12.14 -6.95
C PRO A 28 9.17 11.81 -5.95
N PRO A 29 7.95 12.35 -6.18
CA PRO A 29 6.77 11.99 -5.41
C PRO A 29 6.53 10.47 -5.37
N LEU A 30 5.90 10.02 -4.28
CA LEU A 30 5.58 8.61 -4.09
C LEU A 30 4.60 8.11 -5.16
N LYS A 31 4.91 6.94 -5.73
CA LYS A 31 3.98 6.25 -6.63
C LYS A 31 2.73 5.75 -5.87
N PRO A 32 1.55 5.66 -6.52
CA PRO A 32 0.31 5.25 -5.87
C PRO A 32 0.40 3.93 -5.10
N TYR A 33 1.04 2.90 -5.69
CA TYR A 33 1.21 1.60 -5.01
C TYR A 33 2.01 1.72 -3.71
N ALA A 34 3.00 2.61 -3.64
CA ALA A 34 3.82 2.81 -2.45
C ALA A 34 3.02 3.52 -1.36
N ARG A 35 2.12 4.43 -1.73
CA ARG A 35 1.14 5.01 -0.80
C ARG A 35 0.21 3.92 -0.24
N SER A 36 -0.30 3.04 -1.10
CA SER A 36 -1.13 1.90 -0.65
C SER A 36 -0.39 0.96 0.30
N LEU A 37 0.92 0.73 0.08
CA LEU A 37 1.73 -0.08 0.98
C LEU A 37 1.83 0.54 2.38
N LEU A 38 2.10 1.85 2.45
CA LEU A 38 2.14 2.58 3.73
C LEU A 38 0.78 2.58 4.44
N ALA A 39 -0.32 2.73 3.70
CA ALA A 39 -1.65 2.66 4.27
C ALA A 39 -1.99 1.25 4.82
N ALA A 40 -1.55 0.19 4.15
CA ALA A 40 -1.84 -1.18 4.55
C ALA A 40 -1.12 -1.65 5.82
N ILE A 41 0.05 -1.08 6.12
CA ILE A 41 0.79 -1.40 7.36
C ILE A 41 0.37 -0.51 8.55
N GLY A 42 -0.34 0.59 8.29
CA GLY A 42 -0.80 1.54 9.31
C GLY A 42 0.21 2.66 9.61
N GLU A 43 -0.26 3.69 10.34
CA GLU A 43 0.50 4.93 10.58
C GLU A 43 1.84 4.71 11.28
N GLN A 44 1.84 4.05 12.44
CA GLN A 44 3.06 3.89 13.25
C GLN A 44 4.14 3.12 12.49
N ALA A 45 3.76 2.00 11.86
CA ALA A 45 4.66 1.19 11.03
C ALA A 45 5.18 1.98 9.81
N ALA A 46 4.32 2.78 9.17
CA ALA A 46 4.72 3.64 8.08
C ALA A 46 5.76 4.68 8.53
N ILE A 47 5.59 5.29 9.70
CA ILE A 47 6.55 6.23 10.28
C ILE A 47 7.90 5.54 10.53
N GLU A 48 7.91 4.32 11.07
CA GLU A 48 9.14 3.55 11.31
C GLU A 48 9.89 3.25 10.01
N VAL A 49 9.17 2.78 8.98
CA VAL A 49 9.73 2.54 7.65
C VAL A 49 10.32 3.82 7.06
N LEU A 50 9.57 4.92 7.09
CA LEU A 50 10.02 6.21 6.55
C LEU A 50 11.21 6.77 7.33
N THR A 51 11.25 6.60 8.65
CA THR A 51 12.37 7.03 9.50
C THR A 51 13.64 6.25 9.16
N THR A 52 13.52 4.95 8.93
CA THR A 52 14.61 4.09 8.46
C THR A 52 15.14 4.57 7.12
N ILE A 53 14.24 4.90 6.18
CA ILE A 53 14.62 5.45 4.88
C ILE A 53 15.30 6.82 5.03
N SER A 54 14.82 7.68 5.93
CA SER A 54 15.42 9.00 6.15
C SER A 54 16.87 8.94 6.66
N SER A 55 17.20 7.87 7.39
CA SER A 55 18.52 7.65 7.97
C SER A 55 19.57 7.17 6.97
N SER A 56 19.18 6.84 5.74
CA SER A 56 20.09 6.32 4.71
C SER A 56 19.85 6.98 3.35
N PRO A 57 20.90 7.18 2.53
CA PRO A 57 20.74 7.77 1.21
C PRO A 57 20.04 6.79 0.25
N ILE A 58 18.96 7.26 -0.37
CA ILE A 58 18.21 6.49 -1.38
C ILE A 58 19.04 6.38 -2.67
N LYS A 59 19.47 5.16 -2.99
CA LYS A 59 20.33 4.88 -4.16
C LYS A 59 19.59 4.73 -5.49
N PHE A 60 18.31 4.35 -5.43
CA PHE A 60 17.53 3.99 -6.63
C PHE A 60 16.23 4.77 -6.70
N SER A 61 15.19 4.30 -6.02
CA SER A 61 13.90 4.98 -6.00
C SER A 61 13.28 4.89 -4.61
N PHE A 62 12.72 6.00 -4.16
CA PHE A 62 12.03 6.07 -2.88
C PHE A 62 10.89 5.04 -2.80
N SER A 63 10.01 4.98 -3.80
CA SER A 63 8.91 4.00 -3.86
C SER A 63 9.41 2.54 -3.89
N GLY A 64 10.51 2.27 -4.59
CA GLY A 64 11.09 0.93 -4.62
C GLY A 64 11.72 0.53 -3.28
N TYR A 65 12.27 1.50 -2.54
CA TYR A 65 12.82 1.24 -1.22
C TYR A 65 11.71 0.94 -0.20
N ILE A 66 10.60 1.68 -0.24
CA ILE A 66 9.40 1.37 0.55
C ILE A 66 8.94 -0.05 0.25
N ARG A 67 8.79 -0.41 -1.04
CA ARG A 67 8.40 -1.78 -1.44
C ARG A 67 9.31 -2.84 -0.82
N LYS A 68 10.63 -2.62 -0.89
CA LYS A 68 11.64 -3.54 -0.35
C LYS A 68 11.45 -3.71 1.17
N LEU A 69 11.38 -2.61 1.93
CA LEU A 69 11.25 -2.66 3.39
C LEU A 69 9.90 -3.26 3.83
N VAL A 70 8.80 -2.88 3.18
CA VAL A 70 7.48 -3.43 3.51
C VAL A 70 7.40 -4.91 3.20
N LEU A 71 7.99 -5.40 2.10
CA LEU A 71 8.02 -6.84 1.82
C LEU A 71 8.89 -7.63 2.82
N ASP A 72 9.94 -7.01 3.35
CA ASP A 72 10.85 -7.64 4.30
C ASP A 72 10.22 -7.75 5.70
N SER A 73 9.63 -6.66 6.19
CA SER A 73 9.06 -6.57 7.55
C SER A 73 7.58 -6.95 7.63
N TYR A 74 6.82 -6.77 6.55
CA TYR A 74 5.35 -6.93 6.49
C TYR A 74 4.93 -7.74 5.25
N PRO A 75 5.42 -8.99 5.09
CA PRO A 75 5.27 -9.76 3.85
C PRO A 75 3.81 -10.01 3.47
N ILE A 76 2.91 -10.18 4.45
CA ILE A 76 1.48 -10.42 4.20
C ILE A 76 0.83 -9.16 3.59
N GLN A 77 1.01 -8.00 4.22
CA GLN A 77 0.45 -6.73 3.76
C GLN A 77 1.05 -6.34 2.41
N GLY A 78 2.39 -6.41 2.30
CA GLY A 78 3.10 -6.05 1.08
C GLY A 78 2.71 -6.90 -0.13
N SER A 79 2.61 -8.22 0.05
CA SER A 79 2.19 -9.12 -1.03
C SER A 79 0.74 -8.89 -1.44
N SER A 80 -0.16 -8.65 -0.49
CA SER A 80 -1.57 -8.38 -0.76
C SER A 80 -1.76 -7.11 -1.59
N VAL A 81 -1.10 -6.00 -1.21
CA VAL A 81 -1.17 -4.74 -1.95
C VAL A 81 -0.56 -4.86 -3.35
N LEU A 82 0.59 -5.53 -3.48
CA LEU A 82 1.22 -5.71 -4.80
C LEU A 82 0.43 -6.65 -5.70
N ALA A 83 -0.21 -7.68 -5.15
CA ALA A 83 -1.13 -8.52 -5.91
C ALA A 83 -2.29 -7.69 -6.44
N ALA A 84 -2.92 -6.87 -5.58
CA ALA A 84 -3.99 -5.96 -5.99
C ALA A 84 -3.53 -4.92 -7.04
N TYR A 85 -2.31 -4.42 -6.95
CA TYR A 85 -1.78 -3.46 -7.92
C TYR A 85 -1.47 -4.07 -9.28
N ASN A 86 -0.96 -5.32 -9.32
CA ASN A 86 -0.74 -6.04 -10.59
C ASN A 86 -2.06 -6.49 -11.24
N TYR A 87 -3.08 -6.74 -10.42
CA TYR A 87 -4.46 -6.94 -10.87
C TYR A 87 -5.11 -5.58 -11.17
N GLN A 88 -4.60 -4.83 -12.16
CA GLN A 88 -5.34 -3.68 -12.69
C GLN A 88 -6.56 -4.23 -13.46
N PRO A 89 -7.81 -4.02 -13.00
CA PRO A 89 -8.94 -4.23 -13.88
C PRO A 89 -8.84 -3.18 -14.98
N SER A 90 -8.72 -3.62 -16.23
CA SER A 90 -9.00 -2.75 -17.36
C SER A 90 -10.39 -2.13 -17.18
N PRO A 91 -10.63 -0.89 -17.61
CA PRO A 91 -11.91 -0.18 -17.41
C PRO A 91 -13.14 -0.89 -18.04
N GLN A 92 -12.96 -2.03 -18.67
CA GLN A 92 -14.03 -2.88 -19.20
C GLN A 92 -14.61 -3.87 -18.17
N ALA A 93 -13.93 -4.12 -17.05
CA ALA A 93 -14.36 -5.12 -16.06
C ALA A 93 -15.27 -4.61 -14.94
N GLN A 94 -15.43 -3.29 -14.76
CA GLN A 94 -16.30 -2.72 -13.71
C GLN A 94 -17.80 -2.86 -14.00
N LYS A 95 -18.19 -3.49 -15.12
CA LYS A 95 -19.60 -3.69 -15.49
C LYS A 95 -20.24 -4.97 -14.93
N LEU A 96 -19.51 -5.77 -14.12
CA LEU A 96 -20.02 -7.07 -13.63
C LEU A 96 -20.13 -7.21 -12.11
N LEU A 97 -19.81 -6.19 -11.31
CA LEU A 97 -19.98 -6.26 -9.86
C LEU A 97 -21.11 -5.33 -9.40
N SER A 98 -22.33 -5.75 -9.72
CA SER A 98 -23.49 -5.44 -8.88
C SER A 98 -23.44 -6.35 -7.64
N PRO A 99 -23.95 -5.92 -6.47
CA PRO A 99 -23.90 -6.69 -5.23
C PRO A 99 -24.83 -7.91 -5.35
N SER A 100 -24.28 -9.06 -5.71
CA SER A 100 -25.02 -10.31 -5.65
C SER A 100 -25.13 -10.76 -4.21
N THR A 101 -26.38 -10.78 -3.75
CA THR A 101 -26.87 -11.58 -2.64
C THR A 101 -26.34 -13.03 -2.69
N ALA A 102 -25.87 -13.49 -1.53
CA ALA A 102 -25.82 -14.88 -1.04
C ALA A 102 -24.84 -15.92 -1.66
N SER A 103 -24.08 -16.54 -0.76
CA SER A 103 -23.59 -17.95 -0.70
C SER A 103 -22.11 -17.95 -0.32
N GLY A 104 -21.61 -18.51 0.78
CA GLY A 104 -22.11 -19.54 1.69
C GLY A 104 -20.89 -20.37 2.09
N CYS A 105 -20.15 -19.98 3.13
CA CYS A 105 -19.05 -20.79 3.66
C CYS A 105 -19.55 -21.57 4.86
N ASN A 106 -19.91 -22.83 4.60
CA ASN A 106 -20.38 -23.81 5.56
C ASN A 106 -19.20 -24.30 6.40
N TYR A 107 -19.24 -24.04 7.71
CA TYR A 107 -18.46 -24.77 8.70
C TYR A 107 -19.42 -25.25 9.77
N ASN A 108 -19.68 -26.55 9.84
CA ASN A 108 -20.07 -27.12 11.12
C ASN A 108 -19.32 -28.42 11.40
N SER A 109 -18.67 -28.39 12.55
CA SER A 109 -17.75 -29.37 13.08
C SER A 109 -18.52 -30.60 13.58
N SER A 110 -18.04 -31.78 13.20
CA SER A 110 -18.57 -33.07 13.67
C SER A 110 -18.31 -33.24 15.17
N ASN A 111 -19.37 -33.28 15.99
CA ASN A 111 -19.32 -33.88 17.33
C ASN A 111 -20.35 -34.99 17.40
N LYS A 112 -19.88 -36.25 17.46
CA LYS A 112 -20.70 -37.42 17.72
C LYS A 112 -20.22 -38.04 19.04
N LYS A 113 -21.04 -37.77 20.07
CA LYS A 113 -21.40 -38.56 21.26
C LYS A 113 -20.31 -39.07 22.20
#